data_AF-A0A9D6NZR3-F1
#
_entry.id   AF-A0A9D6NZR3-F1
#
_cell.length_a   1.000
_cell.length_b   1.000
_cell.length_c   1.000
_cell.angle_alpha   90.00
_cell.angle_beta   90.00
_cell.angle_gamma   90.00
#
_symmetry.space_group_name_H-M   'P 1'
#
loop_
_entity.id
_entity.type
_entity.pdbx_description
1 polymer ?
#
loop_
_entity_poly.entity_id
_entity_poly.type
_entity_poly.pdbx_seq_one_letter_code
_entity_poly.pdbx_strand_id
1 'polypeptide(L)'
;PELHLGILDHGLIYGDDINPQPEGDDFKMTMTFTSPFCPYGPQLKASVQRTIQTLPGVKNSVVNIVFTPPWDPRTMASEDCKIALGLDWTEEESEGGPGVENQR
;
A
#
# COMPACT_ATOMS: atom_id res chain seq x y z
N PRO A 1 -6.00 -2.25 7.47
CA PRO A 1 -7.12 -2.43 8.42
C PRO A 1 -7.62 -1.12 9.02
N GLU A 2 -6.71 -0.24 9.45
CA GLU A 2 -7.08 1.00 10.15
C GLU A 2 -7.61 2.13 9.25
N LEU A 3 -7.31 2.11 7.94
CA LEU A 3 -7.76 3.14 6.98
C LEU A 3 -8.76 2.61 5.94
N HIS A 4 -9.16 1.33 6.00
CA HIS A 4 -9.99 0.65 5.00
C HIS A 4 -9.48 0.70 3.54
N LEU A 5 -8.25 1.16 3.32
CA LEU A 5 -7.58 1.21 2.03
C LEU A 5 -6.75 -0.04 1.76
N GLY A 6 -6.68 -0.45 0.50
CA GLY A 6 -5.91 -1.61 0.06
C GLY A 6 -4.41 -1.34 0.05
N ILE A 7 -3.60 -2.41 0.08
CA ILE A 7 -2.13 -2.31 -0.07
C ILE A 7 -1.70 -1.71 -1.42
N LEU A 8 -2.58 -1.81 -2.43
CA LEU A 8 -2.42 -1.19 -3.75
C LEU A 8 -2.62 0.33 -3.66
N ASP A 9 -3.67 0.79 -2.99
CA ASP A 9 -3.98 2.22 -2.85
C ASP A 9 -2.91 2.95 -2.06
N HIS A 10 -2.31 2.28 -1.07
CA HIS A 10 -1.16 2.80 -0.35
C HIS A 10 0.13 2.81 -1.19
N GLY A 11 0.19 2.17 -2.35
CA GLY A 11 1.42 2.08 -3.15
C GLY A 11 2.51 1.25 -2.48
N LEU A 12 2.14 0.20 -1.74
CA LEU A 12 3.11 -0.62 -0.99
C LEU A 12 3.72 -1.75 -1.83
N ILE A 13 3.19 -2.02 -3.02
CA ILE A 13 3.69 -3.06 -3.92
C ILE A 13 4.69 -2.44 -4.88
N TYR A 14 5.92 -2.93 -4.86
CA TYR A 14 7.01 -2.45 -5.73
C TYR A 14 7.13 -3.27 -7.01
N GLY A 15 6.65 -4.51 -6.99
CA GLY A 15 6.55 -5.33 -8.19
C GLY A 15 6.16 -6.76 -7.89
N ASP A 16 5.77 -7.45 -8.95
CA ASP A 16 5.46 -8.86 -8.98
C ASP A 16 6.28 -9.54 -10.09
N ASP A 17 6.58 -10.82 -9.86
CA ASP A 17 7.27 -11.70 -10.80
C ASP A 17 6.50 -13.02 -10.83
N ILE A 18 6.01 -13.37 -12.01
CA ILE A 18 5.26 -14.60 -12.26
C ILE A 18 6.15 -15.48 -13.12
N ASN A 19 6.50 -16.65 -12.58
CA ASN A 19 7.28 -17.65 -13.29
C ASN A 19 6.38 -18.84 -13.62
N PRO A 20 5.92 -18.97 -14.89
CA PRO A 20 5.04 -20.06 -15.28
C PRO A 20 5.73 -21.41 -15.16
N GLN A 21 5.03 -22.42 -14.63
CA GLN A 21 5.56 -23.78 -14.53
C GLN A 21 4.52 -24.80 -15.00
N PRO A 22 4.97 -25.98 -15.49
CA PRO A 22 4.05 -27.03 -15.97
C PRO A 22 3.01 -27.49 -14.93
N GLU A 23 3.32 -27.35 -13.64
CA GLU A 23 2.47 -27.79 -12.53
C GLU A 23 1.74 -26.65 -11.80
N GLY A 24 1.80 -25.43 -12.35
CA GLY A 24 1.24 -24.21 -11.77
C GLY A 24 2.33 -23.19 -11.39
N ASP A 25 1.98 -21.92 -11.47
CA ASP A 25 2.91 -20.80 -11.50
C ASP A 25 3.54 -20.52 -10.13
N ASP A 26 4.81 -20.11 -10.14
CA ASP A 26 5.48 -19.57 -8.97
C ASP A 26 5.34 -18.05 -8.97
N PHE A 27 4.68 -17.51 -7.94
CA PHE A 27 4.44 -16.09 -7.78
C PHE A 27 5.38 -15.49 -6.74
N LYS A 28 6.03 -14.38 -7.08
CA LYS A 28 6.85 -13.60 -6.15
C LYS A 28 6.38 -12.17 -6.12
N MET A 29 6.13 -11.64 -4.93
CA MET A 29 5.80 -10.23 -4.72
C MET A 29 6.89 -9.54 -3.93
N THR A 30 7.27 -8.35 -4.36
CA THR A 30 8.11 -7.44 -3.58
C THR A 30 7.24 -6.27 -3.10
N MET A 31 7.17 -6.10 -1.78
CA MET A 31 6.40 -5.02 -1.17
C MET A 31 7.16 -4.39 0.00
N THR A 32 6.63 -3.29 0.53
CA THR A 32 7.15 -2.58 1.70
C THR A 32 6.07 -2.44 2.77
N PHE A 33 6.46 -1.96 3.95
CA PHE A 33 5.52 -1.48 4.96
C PHE A 33 5.76 0.01 5.21
N THR A 34 4.75 0.67 5.77
CA THR A 34 4.85 2.07 6.20
C THR A 34 5.92 2.29 7.28
N SER A 35 6.29 1.23 8.02
CA SER A 35 7.40 1.24 8.98
C SER A 35 8.06 -0.14 9.15
N PRO A 36 9.38 -0.19 9.43
CA PRO A 36 10.12 -1.45 9.57
C PRO A 36 9.93 -2.17 10.91
N PHE A 37 9.48 -1.46 11.95
CA PHE A 37 9.38 -1.99 13.31
C PHE A 37 7.95 -2.32 13.75
N CYS A 38 7.00 -2.38 12.80
CA CYS A 38 5.63 -2.70 13.13
C CYS A 38 5.50 -4.18 13.58
N PRO A 39 5.02 -4.47 14.81
CA PRO A 39 4.88 -5.84 15.31
C PRO A 39 3.87 -6.66 14.50
N TYR A 40 2.93 -5.99 13.81
CA TYR A 40 1.94 -6.63 12.93
C TYR A 40 2.47 -6.94 11.52
N GLY A 41 3.65 -6.45 11.15
CA GLY A 41 4.24 -6.63 9.81
C GLY A 41 4.32 -8.11 9.38
N PRO A 42 4.87 -9.03 10.19
CA PRO A 42 4.93 -10.44 9.85
C PRO A 42 3.55 -11.08 9.60
N GLN A 43 2.54 -10.68 10.37
CA GLN A 43 1.18 -11.20 10.22
C GLN A 43 0.54 -10.68 8.93
N LEU A 44 0.74 -9.41 8.59
CA LEU A 44 0.29 -8.84 7.33
C LEU A 44 0.96 -9.53 6.13
N LYS A 45 2.28 -9.73 6.18
CA LYS A 45 3.04 -10.50 5.17
C LYS A 45 2.41 -11.88 4.95
N ALA A 46 2.17 -12.62 6.03
CA ALA A 46 1.59 -13.96 5.95
C ALA A 46 0.16 -13.94 5.38
N SER A 47 -0.64 -12.92 5.72
CA SER A 47 -1.97 -12.74 5.16
C SER A 47 -1.92 -12.50 3.66
N VAL A 48 -1.04 -11.61 3.18
CA VAL A 48 -0.87 -11.34 1.74
C VAL A 48 -0.45 -12.59 1.00
N GLN A 49 0.57 -13.29 1.50
CA GLN A 49 1.05 -14.53 0.89
C GLN A 49 -0.06 -15.59 0.81
N ARG A 50 -0.84 -15.76 1.89
CA ARG A 50 -1.98 -16.68 1.89
C ARG A 50 -3.02 -16.30 0.86
N THR A 51 -3.36 -15.02 0.73
CA THR A 51 -4.32 -14.55 -0.28
C THR A 51 -3.83 -14.87 -1.70
N ILE A 52 -2.55 -14.62 -2.01
CA ILE A 52 -1.96 -14.96 -3.31
C ILE A 52 -2.06 -16.47 -3.58
N GLN A 53 -1.79 -17.30 -2.56
CA GLN A 53 -1.85 -18.75 -2.67
C GLN A 53 -3.26 -19.29 -2.99
N THR A 54 -4.32 -18.50 -2.74
CA THR A 54 -5.70 -18.90 -3.10
C THR A 54 -6.04 -18.64 -4.55
N LEU A 55 -5.18 -17.93 -5.29
CA LEU A 55 -5.44 -17.62 -6.69
C LEU A 55 -5.32 -18.89 -7.57
N PRO A 56 -6.24 -19.08 -8.53
CA PRO A 56 -6.19 -20.23 -9.42
C PRO A 56 -4.91 -20.21 -10.25
N GLY A 57 -4.23 -21.35 -10.32
CA GLY A 57 -2.98 -21.50 -11.07
C GLY A 57 -1.71 -21.21 -10.27
N VAL A 58 -1.80 -20.60 -9.07
CA VAL A 58 -0.63 -20.37 -8.21
C VAL A 58 -0.28 -21.65 -7.46
N LYS A 59 0.91 -22.19 -7.73
CA LYS A 59 1.45 -23.35 -7.01
C LYS A 59 2.25 -22.92 -5.78
N ASN A 60 3.12 -21.92 -5.92
CA ASN A 60 3.88 -21.36 -4.82
C ASN A 60 3.78 -19.84 -4.81
N SER A 61 3.78 -19.26 -3.61
CA SER A 61 3.83 -17.81 -3.42
C SER A 61 4.92 -17.42 -2.44
N VAL A 62 5.67 -16.37 -2.77
CA VAL A 62 6.70 -15.79 -1.88
C VAL A 62 6.48 -14.27 -1.82
N VAL A 63 6.43 -13.72 -0.61
CA VAL A 63 6.36 -12.28 -0.39
C VAL A 63 7.69 -11.81 0.21
N ASN A 64 8.35 -10.88 -0.45
CA ASN A 64 9.59 -10.23 -0.03
C ASN A 64 9.27 -8.84 0.50
N ILE A 65 9.78 -8.53 1.70
CA ILE A 65 9.65 -7.20 2.29
C ILE A 65 10.97 -6.46 2.12
N VAL A 66 10.91 -5.29 1.48
CA VAL A 66 12.05 -4.39 1.30
C VAL A 66 11.72 -3.01 1.87
N PHE A 67 12.72 -2.31 2.36
CA PHE A 67 12.60 -0.92 2.85
C PHE A 67 13.48 0.05 2.04
N THR A 68 13.96 -0.41 0.89
CA THR A 68 14.79 0.37 -0.03
C THR A 68 14.27 0.16 -1.45
N PRO A 69 13.84 1.23 -2.14
CA PRO A 69 13.70 2.61 -1.63
C PRO A 69 12.70 2.73 -0.46
N PRO A 70 12.79 3.79 0.38
CA PRO A 70 11.78 4.02 1.40
C PRO A 70 10.44 4.37 0.74
N TRP A 71 9.34 4.01 1.39
CA TRP A 71 8.00 4.37 0.94
C TRP A 71 7.73 5.85 1.18
N ASP A 72 7.24 6.54 0.15
CA ASP A 72 6.81 7.94 0.22
C ASP A 72 5.36 8.06 -0.26
N PRO A 73 4.39 8.30 0.64
CA PRO A 73 2.97 8.41 0.26
C PRO A 73 2.68 9.58 -0.67
N ARG A 74 3.52 10.64 -0.69
CA ARG A 74 3.29 11.81 -1.56
C ARG A 74 3.46 11.46 -3.03
N THR A 75 4.34 10.50 -3.32
CA THR A 75 4.69 10.08 -4.68
C THR A 75 4.12 8.71 -5.04
N MET A 76 3.93 7.81 -4.05
CA MET A 76 3.57 6.41 -4.30
C MET A 76 2.11 6.07 -4.00
N ALA A 77 1.43 6.79 -3.09
CA ALA A 77 0.04 6.49 -2.77
C ALA A 77 -0.91 7.02 -3.85
N SER A 78 -2.11 6.44 -3.97
CA SER A 78 -3.18 6.97 -4.81
C SER A 78 -3.72 8.31 -4.28
N GLU A 79 -4.40 9.09 -5.12
CA GLU A 79 -4.99 10.37 -4.71
C GLU A 79 -5.99 10.20 -3.56
N ASP A 80 -6.87 9.19 -3.61
CA ASP A 80 -7.80 8.87 -2.52
C ASP A 80 -7.06 8.52 -1.22
N CYS A 81 -5.93 7.82 -1.33
CA CYS A 81 -5.10 7.50 -0.18
C CYS A 81 -4.40 8.74 0.38
N LYS A 82 -3.93 9.66 -0.47
CA LYS A 82 -3.36 10.94 -0.03
C LYS A 82 -4.39 11.78 0.73
N ILE A 83 -5.62 11.88 0.22
CA ILE A 83 -6.74 12.57 0.88
C ILE A 83 -7.03 11.93 2.24
N ALA A 84 -7.15 10.60 2.29
CA ALA A 84 -7.39 9.89 3.54
C ALA A 84 -6.25 10.04 4.57
N LEU A 85 -5.02 10.26 4.09
CA LEU A 85 -3.83 10.52 4.92
C LEU A 85 -3.65 12.00 5.28
N GLY A 86 -4.53 12.91 4.80
CA GLY A 86 -4.42 14.35 5.02
C GLY A 86 -3.20 14.99 4.32
N LEU A 87 -2.78 14.41 3.19
CA LEU A 87 -1.68 14.90 2.35
C LEU A 87 -2.16 15.74 1.15
N ASP A 88 -3.47 16.01 1.10
CA ASP A 88 -4.18 16.78 0.08
C ASP A 88 -4.05 18.30 0.22
N TRP A 89 -3.41 18.78 1.29
CA TRP A 89 -3.06 20.20 1.45
C TRP A 89 -1.96 20.61 0.45
N THR A 90 -2.31 20.71 -0.82
CA THR A 90 -1.57 21.53 -1.79
C THR A 90 -1.95 22.99 -1.54
N GLU A 91 -0.95 23.87 -1.43
CA GLU A 91 -1.08 25.32 -1.17
C GLU A 91 -1.84 26.12 -2.26
N GLU A 92 -2.83 25.54 -2.93
CA GLU A 92 -3.74 26.25 -3.84
C GLU A 92 -5.03 26.73 -3.15
N GLU A 93 -5.24 26.41 -1.87
CA GLU A 93 -6.35 26.95 -1.05
C GLU A 93 -5.89 27.90 0.07
N SER A 94 -4.81 28.67 -0.13
CA SER A 94 -4.58 29.87 0.71
C SER A 94 -5.31 31.12 0.23
N GLU A 95 -6.13 31.03 -0.83
CA GLU A 95 -7.04 32.11 -1.24
C GLU A 95 -8.49 31.62 -1.29
N GLY A 96 -9.12 31.44 -0.12
CA GLY A 96 -10.58 31.36 -0.06
C GLY A 96 -11.20 30.36 0.91
N GLY A 97 -10.69 30.20 2.13
CA GLY A 97 -11.49 29.57 3.18
C GLY A 97 -12.79 30.37 3.41
N PRO A 98 -13.98 29.75 3.47
CA PRO A 98 -15.20 30.48 3.77
C PRO A 98 -15.06 31.05 5.18
N GLY A 99 -15.11 32.37 5.28
CA GLY A 99 -15.07 33.08 6.53
C GLY A 99 -16.11 32.51 7.48
N VAL A 100 -15.65 31.86 8.55
CA VAL A 100 -16.46 31.68 9.74
C VAL A 100 -16.55 33.05 10.39
N GLU A 101 -17.56 33.81 9.95
CA GLU A 101 -18.03 35.01 10.61
C GLU A 101 -18.41 34.66 12.04
N ASN A 102 -17.50 34.95 12.97
CA ASN A 102 -17.80 34.89 14.39
C ASN A 102 -18.43 36.24 14.77
N GLN A 103 -19.74 36.34 14.57
CA GLN A 103 -20.56 37.40 15.15
C GLN A 103 -20.37 37.39 16.67
N ARG A 104 -20.06 38.58 17.19
CA ARG A 104 -20.05 38.93 18.61
C ARG A 104 -21.44 38.85 19.23
#